data_AF-A0A177LLG7-F1
#
_entry.id   AF-A0A177LLG7-F1
#
_cell.length_a   1.000
_cell.length_b   1.000
_cell.length_c   1.000
_cell.angle_alpha   90.00
_cell.angle_beta   90.00
_cell.angle_gamma   90.00
#
_symmetry.space_group_name_H-M   'P 1'
#
loop_
_entity.id
_entity.type
_entity.pdbx_description
1 polymer ?
#
loop_
_entity_poly.entity_id
_entity_poly.type
_entity_poly.pdbx_seq_one_letter_code
_entity_poly.pdbx_strand_id
1 'polypeptide(L)'
;MALTRTTQQEETLIVEMNFEETFATIKNAYSTVGKIQSFQEKFGRLTGSIGSGVLNMNKADVTINIKKIGDSTSEIKIIASAQEGLISQNTCGKAITRTLDAIE
;
A
#
# COMPACT_ATOMS: atom_id res chain seq x y z
N MET A 1 -22.92 -16.23 -12.57
CA MET A 1 -21.78 -16.25 -11.64
C MET A 1 -20.62 -15.58 -12.36
N ALA A 2 -20.21 -14.37 -11.94
CA ALA A 2 -19.10 -13.68 -12.60
C ALA A 2 -17.78 -14.32 -12.15
N LEU A 3 -16.91 -14.67 -13.11
CA LEU A 3 -15.57 -15.17 -12.81
C LEU A 3 -14.71 -13.98 -12.37
N THR A 4 -14.27 -13.98 -11.12
CA THR A 4 -13.34 -13.00 -10.57
C THR A 4 -12.01 -13.67 -10.24
N ARG A 5 -10.90 -13.02 -10.57
CA ARG A 5 -9.55 -13.46 -10.23
C ARG A 5 -9.00 -12.57 -9.13
N THR A 6 -8.46 -13.14 -8.07
CA THR A 6 -7.65 -12.40 -7.10
C THR A 6 -6.26 -12.20 -7.68
N THR A 7 -5.80 -10.95 -7.71
CA THR A 7 -4.45 -10.57 -8.09
C THR A 7 -3.73 -10.01 -6.88
N GLN A 8 -2.45 -10.31 -6.75
CA GLN A 8 -1.60 -9.78 -5.70
C GLN A 8 -0.29 -9.29 -6.32
N GLN A 9 0.17 -8.12 -5.87
CA GLN A 9 1.48 -7.58 -6.22
C GLN A 9 2.16 -7.07 -4.95
N GLU A 10 3.48 -7.09 -4.95
CA GLU A 10 4.28 -6.55 -3.86
C GLU A 10 5.46 -5.74 -4.41
N GLU A 11 5.81 -4.68 -3.69
CA GLU A 11 6.94 -3.80 -3.99
C GLU A 11 7.70 -3.56 -2.68
N THR A 12 9.03 -3.49 -2.75
CA THR A 12 9.88 -3.25 -1.59
C THR A 12 10.82 -2.08 -1.86
N LEU A 13 10.90 -1.16 -0.92
CA LEU A 13 11.71 0.05 -1.01
C LEU A 13 12.59 0.17 0.21
N ILE A 14 13.77 0.76 0.04
CA ILE A 14 14.67 1.12 1.12
C ILE A 14 14.74 2.63 1.15
N VAL A 15 14.47 3.22 2.32
CA VAL A 15 14.50 4.67 2.53
C VAL A 15 15.53 5.04 3.58
N GLU A 16 16.22 6.16 3.36
CA GLU A 16 17.18 6.76 4.30
C GLU A 16 16.46 7.58 5.36
N MET A 17 15.48 6.97 6.01
CA MET A 17 14.74 7.55 7.12
C MET A 17 14.66 6.54 8.27
N ASN A 18 14.66 7.05 9.50
CA ASN A 18 14.44 6.21 10.66
C ASN A 18 13.01 5.64 10.66
N PHE A 19 12.78 4.60 11.47
CA PHE A 19 11.52 3.87 11.48
C PHE A 19 10.31 4.75 11.81
N GLU A 20 10.42 5.63 12.80
CA GLU A 20 9.32 6.47 13.29
C GLU A 20 8.91 7.50 12.24
N GLU A 21 9.89 8.14 11.62
CA GLU A 21 9.71 9.08 10.52
C GLU A 21 9.13 8.39 9.29
N THR A 22 9.62 7.20 8.96
CA THR A 22 9.09 6.39 7.86
C THR A 22 7.63 6.02 8.09
N PHE A 23 7.29 5.58 9.31
CA PHE A 23 5.92 5.21 9.65
C PHE A 23 4.98 6.42 9.59
N ALA A 24 5.39 7.56 10.14
CA ALA A 24 4.61 8.80 10.10
C ALA A 24 4.38 9.27 8.65
N THR A 25 5.41 9.27 7.83
CA THR A 25 5.35 9.64 6.41
C THR A 25 4.40 8.73 5.64
N ILE A 26 4.55 7.41 5.79
CA ILE A 26 3.69 6.43 5.14
C ILE A 26 2.23 6.57 5.57
N LYS A 27 1.98 6.77 6.88
CA LYS A 27 0.63 6.93 7.41
C LYS A 27 -0.04 8.19 6.83
N ASN A 28 0.69 9.30 6.77
CA ASN A 28 0.20 10.55 6.21
C ASN A 28 -0.07 10.41 4.71
N ALA A 29 0.91 9.92 3.95
CA ALA A 29 0.79 9.63 2.52
C ALA A 29 -0.44 8.76 2.23
N TYR A 30 -0.56 7.63 2.92
CA TYR A 30 -1.65 6.69 2.72
C TYR A 30 -3.03 7.28 3.04
N SER A 31 -3.12 8.17 4.03
CA SER A 31 -4.38 8.85 4.38
C SER A 31 -4.91 9.77 3.27
N THR A 32 -4.05 10.20 2.33
CA THR A 32 -4.45 11.06 1.21
C THR A 32 -4.97 10.26 0.01
N VAL A 33 -4.42 9.06 -0.22
CA VAL A 33 -4.74 8.24 -1.41
C VAL A 33 -5.69 7.08 -1.13
N GLY A 34 -5.92 6.76 0.15
CA GLY A 34 -6.67 5.58 0.56
C GLY A 34 -7.42 5.76 1.87
N LYS A 35 -7.98 4.64 2.34
CA LYS A 35 -8.65 4.56 3.63
C LYS A 35 -7.89 3.59 4.53
N ILE A 36 -7.34 4.12 5.63
CA ILE A 36 -6.72 3.30 6.67
C ILE A 36 -7.82 2.54 7.41
N GLN A 37 -7.65 1.22 7.52
CA GLN A 37 -8.57 0.35 8.28
C GLN A 37 -7.97 0.00 9.65
N SER A 38 -6.66 -0.25 9.69
CA SER A 38 -5.94 -0.56 10.92
C SER A 38 -4.47 -0.21 10.76
N PHE A 39 -3.82 0.15 11.86
CA PHE A 39 -2.39 0.34 11.91
C PHE A 39 -1.85 -0.11 13.26
N GLN A 40 -0.64 -0.66 13.25
CA GLN A 40 0.09 -1.13 14.41
C GLN A 40 1.51 -0.58 14.34
N GLU A 41 1.67 0.64 14.85
CA GLU A 41 2.92 1.39 14.79
C GLU A 41 4.10 0.63 15.39
N LYS A 42 3.90 -0.03 16.55
CA LYS A 42 4.94 -0.86 17.19
C LYS A 42 5.44 -2.02 16.32
N PHE A 43 4.63 -2.50 15.38
CA PHE A 43 4.95 -3.61 14.49
C PHE A 43 5.25 -3.13 13.06
N GLY A 44 5.24 -1.82 12.81
CA GLY A 44 5.47 -1.23 11.50
C GLY A 44 4.41 -1.60 10.47
N ARG A 45 3.20 -1.97 10.89
CA ARG A 45 2.17 -2.48 9.98
C ARG A 45 1.05 -1.48 9.79
N LEU A 46 0.66 -1.23 8.54
CA LEU A 46 -0.52 -0.46 8.16
C LEU A 46 -1.34 -1.28 7.17
N THR A 47 -2.64 -1.36 7.37
CA THR A 47 -3.57 -2.01 6.44
C THR A 47 -4.70 -1.08 6.08
N GLY A 48 -5.06 -1.06 4.81
CA GLY A 48 -6.16 -0.24 4.33
C GLY A 48 -6.62 -0.68 2.95
N SER A 49 -7.40 0.19 2.32
CA SER A 49 -7.81 0.01 0.93
C SER A 49 -7.53 1.27 0.10
N ILE A 50 -7.03 1.08 -1.12
CA ILE A 50 -6.90 2.12 -2.13
C ILE A 50 -7.87 1.82 -3.27
N GLY A 51 -8.71 2.79 -3.61
CA GLY A 51 -9.58 2.69 -4.78
C GLY A 51 -8.82 3.03 -6.06
N SER A 52 -9.31 2.53 -7.19
CA SER A 52 -8.82 2.84 -8.54
C SER A 52 -9.97 2.87 -9.55
N GLY A 53 -9.71 3.39 -10.75
CA GLY A 53 -10.72 3.59 -11.79
C GLY A 53 -11.62 4.81 -11.55
N VAL A 54 -12.70 4.91 -12.34
CA VAL A 54 -13.70 5.99 -12.22
C VAL A 54 -14.38 5.87 -10.85
N LEU A 55 -14.44 6.98 -10.10
CA LEU A 55 -15.05 7.05 -8.77
C LEU A 55 -14.47 6.09 -7.72
N ASN A 56 -13.22 5.63 -7.86
CA ASN A 56 -12.58 4.70 -6.91
C ASN A 56 -13.36 3.38 -6.70
N MET A 57 -14.08 2.93 -7.74
CA MET A 57 -14.94 1.73 -7.66
C MET A 57 -14.17 0.42 -7.49
N ASN A 58 -12.95 0.33 -8.02
CA ASN A 58 -12.13 -0.88 -7.91
C ASN A 58 -11.18 -0.77 -6.74
N LYS A 59 -11.44 -1.52 -5.68
CA LYS A 59 -10.65 -1.48 -4.45
C LYS A 59 -9.54 -2.52 -4.48
N ALA A 60 -8.35 -2.09 -4.10
CA ALA A 60 -7.26 -2.96 -3.70
C ALA A 60 -7.08 -2.84 -2.18
N ASP A 61 -7.03 -3.97 -1.49
CA ASP A 61 -6.57 -4.04 -0.12
C ASP A 61 -5.05 -3.94 -0.11
N VAL A 62 -4.51 -3.01 0.67
CA VAL A 62 -3.08 -2.75 0.74
C VAL A 62 -2.60 -2.96 2.17
N THR A 63 -1.54 -3.76 2.31
CA THR A 63 -0.78 -3.92 3.56
C THR A 63 0.61 -3.36 3.35
N ILE A 64 1.01 -2.41 4.19
CA ILE A 64 2.35 -1.86 4.23
C ILE A 64 3.02 -2.37 5.49
N ASN A 65 4.20 -2.94 5.35
CA ASN A 65 5.06 -3.35 6.46
C ASN A 65 6.35 -2.52 6.40
N ILE A 66 6.73 -1.96 7.53
CA ILE A 66 7.92 -1.15 7.69
C ILE A 66 8.83 -1.89 8.67
N LYS A 67 10.11 -2.02 8.32
CA LYS A 67 11.12 -2.65 9.17
C LYS A 67 12.31 -1.73 9.32
N LYS A 68 12.85 -1.62 10.53
CA LYS A 68 14.15 -0.98 10.77
C LYS A 68 15.25 -1.91 10.27
N ILE A 69 16.11 -1.43 9.35
CA ILE A 69 17.28 -2.19 8.87
C ILE A 69 18.61 -1.54 9.27
N GLY A 70 18.59 -0.28 9.67
CA GLY A 70 19.73 0.46 10.23
C GLY A 70 19.24 1.59 11.14
N ASP A 71 20.15 2.38 11.70
CA ASP A 71 19.75 3.47 12.62
C ASP A 71 19.02 4.62 11.94
N SER A 72 19.33 4.87 10.67
CA SER A 72 18.69 5.88 9.82
C SER A 72 18.12 5.28 8.53
N THR A 73 17.81 3.98 8.53
CA THR A 73 17.38 3.29 7.31
C THR A 73 16.24 2.32 7.61
N SER A 74 15.20 2.36 6.78
CA SER A 74 14.01 1.53 6.90
C SER A 74 13.68 0.84 5.57
N GLU A 75 13.21 -0.40 5.65
CA GLU A 75 12.62 -1.15 4.55
C GLU A 75 11.10 -0.99 4.60
N ILE A 76 10.49 -0.67 3.46
CA ILE A 76 9.04 -0.57 3.28
C ILE A 76 8.63 -1.65 2.30
N LYS A 77 7.78 -2.58 2.72
CA LYS A 77 7.15 -3.59 1.86
C LYS A 77 5.67 -3.28 1.70
N ILE A 78 5.25 -2.97 0.48
CA ILE A 78 3.86 -2.70 0.10
C ILE A 78 3.31 -3.95 -0.57
N ILE A 79 2.17 -4.45 -0.11
CA ILE A 79 1.48 -5.62 -0.67
C ILE A 79 0.07 -5.19 -1.02
N ALA A 80 -0.31 -5.27 -2.29
CA ALA A 80 -1.65 -4.95 -2.77
C ALA A 80 -2.35 -6.20 -3.28
N SER A 81 -3.61 -6.38 -2.89
CA SER A 81 -4.49 -7.47 -3.33
C SER A 81 -5.81 -6.90 -3.85
N ALA A 82 -6.26 -7.36 -5.01
CA ALA A 82 -7.51 -6.91 -5.60
C ALA A 82 -8.24 -8.04 -6.31
N GLN A 83 -9.56 -8.00 -6.26
CA GLN A 83 -10.41 -8.83 -7.11
C GLN A 83 -10.63 -8.13 -8.44
N GLU A 84 -10.21 -8.79 -9.53
CA GLU A 84 -10.39 -8.28 -10.88
C GLU A 84 -11.36 -9.16 -11.66
N GLY A 85 -12.06 -8.54 -12.62
CA GLY A 85 -12.91 -9.25 -13.58
C GLY A 85 -12.08 -9.93 -14.68
N LEU A 86 -12.76 -10.40 -15.73
CA LEU A 86 -12.13 -11.05 -16.88
C LEU A 86 -11.04 -10.19 -17.55
N ILE A 87 -11.22 -8.87 -17.53
CA ILE A 87 -10.26 -7.90 -18.04
C ILE A 87 -9.52 -7.32 -16.84
N SER A 88 -8.22 -7.60 -16.74
CA SER A 88 -7.37 -7.04 -15.70
C SER A 88 -7.25 -5.53 -15.88
N GLN A 89 -7.44 -4.78 -14.79
CA GLN A 89 -7.30 -3.32 -14.78
C GLN A 89 -5.99 -2.88 -14.12
N ASN A 90 -5.13 -3.83 -13.77
CA ASN A 90 -3.91 -3.63 -13.00
C ASN A 90 -4.17 -2.82 -11.71
N THR A 91 -5.23 -3.20 -10.98
CA THR A 91 -5.71 -2.51 -9.77
C THR A 91 -4.64 -2.51 -8.68
N CYS A 92 -3.96 -3.64 -8.47
CA CYS A 92 -2.85 -3.74 -7.51
C CYS A 92 -1.69 -2.82 -7.88
N GLY A 93 -1.27 -2.82 -9.14
CA GLY A 93 -0.15 -1.98 -9.60
C GLY A 93 -0.47 -0.51 -9.43
N LYS A 94 -1.69 -0.08 -9.82
CA LYS A 94 -2.16 1.29 -9.60
C LYS A 94 -2.22 1.67 -8.12
N ALA A 95 -2.58 0.75 -7.23
CA ALA A 95 -2.60 0.99 -5.80
C ALA A 95 -1.19 1.16 -5.23
N ILE A 96 -0.22 0.35 -5.68
CA ILE A 96 1.19 0.50 -5.32
C ILE A 96 1.72 1.84 -5.84
N THR A 97 1.56 2.14 -7.13
CA THR A 97 2.00 3.42 -7.73
C THR A 97 1.43 4.62 -6.97
N ARG A 98 0.12 4.65 -6.69
CA ARG A 98 -0.48 5.74 -5.89
C ARG A 98 0.09 5.86 -4.48
N THR A 99 0.47 4.74 -3.88
CA THR A 99 1.11 4.76 -2.56
C THR A 99 2.50 5.38 -2.66
N LEU A 100 3.27 5.01 -3.70
CA LEU A 100 4.60 5.56 -3.97
C LEU A 100 4.56 7.06 -4.30
N ASP A 101 3.66 7.47 -5.20
CA ASP A 101 3.49 8.87 -5.60
C ASP A 101 3.08 9.78 -4.43
N ALA A 102 2.50 9.22 -3.36
CA ALA A 102 2.13 9.97 -2.16
C ALA A 102 3.25 10.05 -1.11
N ILE A 103 4.30 9.23 -1.26
CA ILE A 103 5.48 9.21 -0.40
C ILE A 103 6.56 10.17 -0.92
N GLU A 104 6.65 10.34 -2.26
CA GLU A 104 7.47 11.38 -2.91
C GLU A 104 7.02 12.80 -2.54
#